data_AF-A0A378K2F0-F1
#
_entry.id   AF-A0A378K2F0-F1
#
_cell.length_a   1.000
_cell.length_b   1.000
_cell.length_c   1.000
_cell.angle_alpha   90.00
_cell.angle_beta   90.00
_cell.angle_gamma   90.00
#
_symmetry.space_group_name_H-M   'P 1'
#
loop_
_entity.id
_entity.type
_entity.pdbx_description
1 polymer ?
#
loop_
_entity_poly.entity_id
_entity_poly.type
_entity_poly.pdbx_seq_one_letter_code
_entity_poly.pdbx_strand_id
1 'polypeptide(L)'
;MKKKSGKRIGSIFKRIINIRAWSDWDRMKAFSTYLVNGFKRLFVTQKNVQVESFDSAVNKLKLSEAELLIKQNALFRLSMVMLAAAIMILFYTGYQLFYGSFKAVIVSLVVMLIALVLAFRYHFWYFQIKHRKLGCTIKEWYKQGIMGEKE
;
A
#
# COMPACT_ATOMS: atom_id res chain seq x y z
N MET A 1 -41.10 -12.11 49.27
CA MET A 1 -40.83 -12.55 47.88
C MET A 1 -39.59 -11.84 47.32
N LYS A 2 -38.67 -12.59 46.69
CA LYS A 2 -37.31 -12.17 46.30
C LYS A 2 -37.29 -11.28 45.05
N LYS A 3 -36.69 -10.08 45.11
CA LYS A 3 -36.27 -9.31 43.92
C LYS A 3 -34.92 -9.87 43.39
N LYS A 4 -34.99 -10.84 42.47
CA LYS A 4 -33.83 -11.45 41.76
C LYS A 4 -33.74 -11.06 40.27
N SER A 5 -34.39 -9.99 39.84
CA SER A 5 -34.55 -9.66 38.41
C SER A 5 -33.31 -9.00 37.75
N GLY A 6 -32.58 -8.13 38.47
CA GLY A 6 -31.51 -7.31 37.87
C GLY A 6 -30.27 -8.08 37.37
N LYS A 7 -29.92 -9.21 37.97
CA LYS A 7 -28.70 -9.96 37.59
C LYS A 7 -28.81 -10.66 36.22
N ARG A 8 -30.01 -11.00 35.76
CA ARG A 8 -30.22 -11.70 34.47
C ARG A 8 -30.13 -10.76 33.27
N ILE A 9 -30.63 -9.54 33.39
CA ILE A 9 -30.60 -8.53 32.31
C ILE A 9 -29.16 -8.05 32.06
N GLY A 10 -28.39 -7.83 33.13
CA GLY A 10 -26.98 -7.41 33.03
C GLY A 10 -26.06 -8.45 32.38
N SER A 11 -26.32 -9.75 32.57
CA SER A 11 -25.53 -10.81 31.93
C SER A 11 -25.84 -10.94 30.44
N ILE A 12 -27.09 -10.70 30.04
CA ILE A 12 -27.52 -10.71 28.63
C ILE A 12 -26.89 -9.51 27.90
N PHE A 13 -26.94 -8.31 28.49
CA PHE A 13 -26.33 -7.11 27.90
C PHE A 13 -24.81 -7.23 27.72
N LYS A 14 -24.11 -7.80 28.71
CA LYS A 14 -22.66 -8.11 28.60
C LYS A 14 -22.33 -9.14 27.51
N ARG A 15 -23.25 -10.05 27.19
CA ARG A 15 -23.04 -11.05 26.13
C ARG A 15 -23.27 -10.47 24.74
N ILE A 16 -24.16 -9.47 24.61
CA ILE A 16 -24.45 -8.77 23.35
C ILE A 16 -23.37 -7.73 23.05
N ILE A 17 -22.92 -6.98 24.05
CA ILE A 17 -21.86 -5.97 23.89
C ILE A 17 -20.49 -6.63 24.10
N ASN A 18 -20.10 -7.49 23.17
CA ASN A 18 -18.72 -7.99 23.07
C ASN A 18 -17.99 -7.19 21.99
N ILE A 19 -17.69 -5.92 22.30
CA ILE A 19 -17.00 -4.97 21.41
C ILE A 19 -15.71 -5.55 20.82
N ARG A 20 -15.00 -6.37 21.61
CA ARG A 20 -13.76 -7.03 21.17
C ARG A 20 -14.01 -8.06 20.07
N ALA A 21 -15.11 -8.81 20.15
CA ALA A 21 -15.52 -9.76 19.11
C ALA A 21 -16.17 -9.05 17.91
N TRP A 22 -16.94 -7.98 18.13
CA TRP A 22 -17.59 -7.21 17.06
C TRP A 22 -16.57 -6.44 16.20
N SER A 23 -15.55 -5.86 16.81
CA SER A 23 -14.51 -5.13 16.09
C SER A 23 -13.40 -6.04 15.57
N ASP A 24 -13.46 -7.35 15.82
CA ASP A 24 -12.36 -8.30 15.58
C ASP A 24 -11.01 -7.69 16.00
N TRP A 25 -10.91 -7.32 17.28
CA TRP A 25 -9.82 -6.50 17.81
C TRP A 25 -8.45 -7.10 17.54
N ASP A 26 -8.33 -8.42 17.60
CA ASP A 26 -7.06 -9.11 17.36
C ASP A 26 -6.63 -8.96 15.88
N ARG A 27 -7.58 -8.95 14.94
CA ARG A 27 -7.33 -8.67 13.52
C ARG A 27 -7.00 -7.20 13.25
N MET A 28 -7.70 -6.25 13.88
CA MET A 28 -7.36 -4.82 13.78
C MET A 28 -5.97 -4.51 14.37
N LYS A 29 -5.61 -5.16 15.47
CA LYS A 29 -4.29 -5.03 16.10
C LYS A 29 -3.18 -5.63 15.21
N ALA A 30 -3.42 -6.79 14.61
CA ALA A 30 -2.49 -7.40 13.66
C ALA A 30 -2.27 -6.50 12.43
N PHE A 31 -3.34 -5.95 11.86
CA PHE A 31 -3.27 -5.05 10.70
C PHE A 31 -2.53 -3.75 11.02
N SER A 32 -2.87 -3.09 12.14
CA SER A 32 -2.18 -1.86 12.57
C SER A 32 -0.69 -2.11 12.86
N THR A 33 -0.36 -3.23 13.51
CA THR A 33 1.04 -3.60 13.76
C THR A 33 1.80 -3.85 12.45
N TYR A 34 1.17 -4.49 11.47
CA TYR A 34 1.75 -4.69 10.14
C TYR A 34 2.00 -3.35 9.42
N LEU A 35 1.03 -2.43 9.44
CA LEU A 35 1.18 -1.10 8.86
C LEU A 35 2.30 -0.30 9.53
N VAL A 36 2.34 -0.27 10.86
CA VAL A 36 3.38 0.44 11.63
C VAL A 36 4.77 -0.16 11.37
N ASN A 37 4.88 -1.49 11.32
CA ASN A 37 6.16 -2.14 11.00
C ASN A 37 6.58 -1.92 9.55
N GLY A 38 5.63 -1.91 8.61
CA GLY A 38 5.87 -1.51 7.22
C GLY A 38 6.41 -0.09 7.13
N PHE A 39 5.73 0.87 7.75
CA PHE A 39 6.20 2.26 7.83
C PHE A 39 7.58 2.37 8.49
N LYS A 40 7.81 1.71 9.63
CA LYS A 40 9.11 1.71 10.29
C LYS A 40 10.22 1.16 9.39
N ARG A 41 9.97 0.12 8.60
CA ARG A 41 10.94 -0.43 7.64
C ARG A 41 11.29 0.55 6.52
N LEU A 42 10.37 1.45 6.15
CA LEU A 42 10.66 2.49 5.15
C LEU A 42 11.56 3.62 5.71
N PHE A 43 11.54 3.86 7.02
CA PHE A 43 12.30 4.93 7.67
C PHE A 43 13.56 4.46 8.43
N VAL A 44 13.67 3.18 8.73
CA VAL A 44 14.90 2.58 9.28
C VAL A 44 15.80 2.18 8.13
N THR A 45 16.95 2.85 8.01
CA THR A 45 18.04 2.49 7.11
C THR A 45 18.41 1.03 7.34
N GLN A 46 18.05 0.14 6.40
CA GLN A 46 18.48 -1.25 6.42
C GLN A 46 20.01 -1.25 6.34
N LYS A 47 20.68 -1.51 7.47
CA LYS A 47 22.13 -1.61 7.52
C LYS A 47 22.55 -2.83 6.70
N ASN A 48 23.07 -2.55 5.50
CA ASN A 48 24.09 -3.33 4.80
C ASN A 48 23.73 -4.83 4.59
N VAL A 49 22.77 -5.09 3.72
CA VAL A 49 22.76 -6.34 2.95
C VAL A 49 23.55 -6.02 1.69
N GLN A 50 24.67 -6.73 1.46
CA GLN A 50 25.51 -6.68 0.26
C GLN A 50 24.73 -6.13 -0.94
N VAL A 51 24.93 -4.86 -1.28
CA VAL A 51 24.21 -4.21 -2.37
C VAL A 51 24.80 -4.79 -3.66
N GLU A 52 24.18 -5.85 -4.20
CA GLU A 52 24.52 -6.33 -5.55
C GLU A 52 24.40 -5.11 -6.48
N SER A 53 25.51 -4.75 -7.14
CA SER A 53 25.51 -3.63 -8.08
C SER A 53 24.58 -3.95 -9.24
N PHE A 54 23.98 -2.91 -9.83
CA PHE A 54 23.11 -3.06 -10.99
C PHE A 54 23.80 -3.83 -12.12
N ASP A 55 25.08 -3.57 -12.36
CA ASP A 55 25.89 -4.32 -13.33
C ASP A 55 26.05 -5.79 -12.97
N SER A 56 26.25 -6.12 -11.69
CA SER A 56 26.33 -7.52 -11.25
C SER A 56 25.00 -8.25 -11.45
N ALA A 57 23.86 -7.58 -11.23
CA ALA A 57 22.54 -8.15 -11.46
C ALA A 57 22.21 -8.30 -12.96
N VAL A 58 22.57 -7.32 -13.79
CA VAL A 58 22.39 -7.37 -15.26
C VAL A 58 23.23 -8.49 -15.86
N ASN A 59 24.48 -8.63 -15.42
CA ASN A 59 25.37 -9.72 -15.85
C ASN A 59 24.84 -11.09 -15.43
N LYS A 60 24.32 -11.22 -14.21
CA LYS A 60 23.71 -12.47 -13.70
C LYS A 60 22.43 -12.84 -14.45
N LEU A 61 21.63 -11.85 -14.83
CA LEU A 61 20.37 -12.04 -15.56
C LEU A 61 20.55 -12.06 -17.08
N LYS A 62 21.78 -11.86 -17.59
CA LYS A 62 22.12 -11.80 -19.03
C LYS A 62 21.19 -10.86 -19.82
N LEU A 63 20.77 -9.76 -19.21
CA LEU A 63 19.85 -8.81 -19.84
C LEU A 63 20.62 -7.92 -20.80
N SER A 64 20.12 -7.76 -22.03
CA SER A 64 20.66 -6.75 -22.94
C SER A 64 20.16 -5.35 -22.56
N GLU A 65 20.92 -4.31 -22.91
CA GLU A 65 20.49 -2.92 -22.69
C GLU A 65 19.16 -2.60 -23.42
N ALA A 66 18.93 -3.21 -24.60
CA ALA A 66 17.69 -3.05 -25.35
C ALA A 66 16.48 -3.64 -24.60
N GLU A 67 16.63 -4.80 -23.98
CA GLU A 67 15.57 -5.42 -23.17
C GLU A 67 15.25 -4.60 -21.92
N LEU A 68 16.26 -4.02 -21.27
CA LEU A 68 16.08 -3.13 -20.13
C LEU A 68 15.23 -1.91 -20.48
N LEU A 69 15.50 -1.27 -21.62
CA LEU A 69 14.71 -0.12 -22.10
C LEU A 69 13.25 -0.49 -22.41
N ILE A 70 13.02 -1.67 -23.02
CA ILE A 70 11.68 -2.15 -23.32
C ILE A 70 10.90 -2.38 -22.00
N LYS A 71 11.52 -3.03 -21.02
CA LYS A 71 10.90 -3.29 -19.71
C LYS A 71 10.65 -1.99 -18.96
N GLN A 72 11.58 -1.05 -19.00
CA GLN A 72 11.43 0.27 -18.41
C GLN A 72 10.19 0.99 -18.96
N ASN A 73 10.06 1.09 -20.28
CA ASN A 73 8.92 1.74 -20.92
C ASN A 73 7.60 1.01 -20.64
N ALA A 74 7.62 -0.32 -20.59
CA ALA A 74 6.45 -1.11 -20.22
C ALA A 74 5.99 -0.84 -18.78
N LEU A 75 6.92 -0.78 -17.83
CA LEU A 75 6.63 -0.48 -16.42
C LEU A 75 6.07 0.93 -16.23
N PHE A 76 6.60 1.92 -16.95
CA PHE A 76 6.08 3.28 -16.93
C PHE A 76 4.63 3.36 -17.44
N ARG A 77 4.35 2.72 -18.58
CA ARG A 77 2.98 2.65 -19.11
C ARG A 77 2.03 1.96 -18.13
N LEU A 78 2.46 0.86 -17.52
CA LEU A 78 1.65 0.15 -16.54
C LEU A 78 1.36 1.01 -15.30
N SER A 79 2.35 1.75 -14.82
CA SER A 79 2.17 2.73 -13.74
C SER A 79 1.10 3.77 -14.08
N MET A 80 1.17 4.34 -15.28
CA MET A 80 0.20 5.34 -15.75
C MET A 80 -1.21 4.76 -15.88
N VAL A 81 -1.35 3.53 -16.37
CA VAL A 81 -2.65 2.82 -16.44
C VAL A 81 -3.24 2.62 -15.04
N MET A 82 -2.43 2.18 -14.07
CA MET A 82 -2.89 2.00 -12.69
C MET A 82 -3.28 3.32 -12.03
N LEU A 83 -2.56 4.41 -12.32
CA LEU A 83 -2.89 5.74 -11.85
C LEU A 83 -4.22 6.23 -12.45
N ALA A 84 -4.42 6.05 -13.77
CA ALA A 84 -5.67 6.37 -14.43
C ALA A 84 -6.85 5.55 -13.87
N ALA A 85 -6.63 4.26 -13.61
CA ALA A 85 -7.62 3.40 -12.96
C ALA A 85 -7.97 3.89 -11.55
N ALA A 86 -6.97 4.26 -10.74
CA ALA A 86 -7.20 4.84 -9.41
C ALA A 86 -8.04 6.13 -9.47
N ILE A 87 -7.76 7.01 -10.44
CA ILE A 87 -8.52 8.24 -10.66
C ILE A 87 -9.97 7.92 -11.06
N MET A 88 -10.20 6.97 -11.98
CA MET A 88 -11.56 6.55 -12.35
C MET A 88 -12.34 5.98 -11.15
N ILE A 89 -11.69 5.15 -10.34
CA ILE A 89 -12.31 4.60 -9.13
C ILE A 89 -12.60 5.70 -8.11
N LEU A 90 -11.73 6.72 -7.99
CA LEU A 90 -11.97 7.86 -7.12
C LEU A 90 -13.24 8.63 -7.54
N PHE A 91 -13.41 8.91 -8.84
CA PHE A 91 -14.64 9.51 -9.35
C PHE A 91 -15.88 8.65 -9.09
N TYR A 92 -15.78 7.34 -9.34
CA TYR A 92 -16.86 6.40 -9.04
C TYR A 92 -17.19 6.35 -7.55
N THR A 93 -16.18 6.40 -6.68
CA THR A 93 -16.36 6.45 -5.22
C THR A 93 -17.06 7.75 -4.81
N GLY A 94 -16.68 8.88 -5.41
CA GLY A 94 -17.34 10.18 -5.21
C GLY A 94 -18.81 10.13 -5.63
N TYR A 95 -19.12 9.55 -6.80
CA TYR A 95 -20.48 9.31 -7.24
C TYR A 95 -21.26 8.47 -6.19
N GLN A 96 -20.71 7.34 -5.76
CA GLN A 96 -21.35 6.43 -4.80
C GLN A 96 -21.62 7.07 -3.43
N LEU A 97 -20.82 8.07 -3.04
CA LEU A 97 -21.00 8.84 -1.81
C LEU A 97 -22.30 9.66 -1.84
N PHE A 98 -22.65 10.25 -2.98
CA PHE A 98 -23.89 11.02 -3.15
C PHE A 98 -25.15 10.14 -3.10
N TYR A 99 -25.07 8.88 -3.53
CA TYR A 99 -26.19 7.92 -3.47
C TYR A 99 -26.32 7.20 -2.11
N GLY A 100 -25.56 7.61 -1.09
CA GLY A 100 -25.72 7.12 0.29
C GLY A 100 -25.26 5.68 0.55
N SER A 101 -24.60 5.04 -0.42
CA SER A 101 -24.15 3.65 -0.30
C SER A 101 -22.79 3.54 0.40
N PHE A 102 -22.76 3.81 1.71
CA PHE A 102 -21.53 3.89 2.52
C PHE A 102 -20.64 2.63 2.44
N LYS A 103 -21.26 1.44 2.37
CA LYS A 103 -20.52 0.17 2.21
C LYS A 103 -19.75 0.11 0.89
N ALA A 104 -20.39 0.54 -0.21
CA ALA A 104 -19.77 0.55 -1.53
C ALA A 104 -18.65 1.59 -1.60
N VAL A 105 -18.83 2.77 -0.97
CA VAL A 105 -17.78 3.78 -0.83
C VAL A 105 -16.53 3.20 -0.13
N ILE A 106 -16.69 2.49 0.99
CA ILE A 106 -15.55 1.89 1.70
C ILE A 106 -14.83 0.87 0.81
N VAL A 107 -15.57 0.00 0.12
CA VAL A 107 -14.96 -1.03 -0.75
C VAL A 107 -14.22 -0.37 -1.92
N SER A 108 -14.84 0.58 -2.61
CA SER A 108 -14.21 1.30 -3.73
C SER A 108 -12.99 2.10 -3.28
N LEU A 109 -13.02 2.69 -2.08
CA LEU A 109 -11.87 3.37 -1.49
C LEU A 109 -10.70 2.41 -1.26
N VAL A 110 -10.95 1.19 -0.76
CA VAL A 110 -9.90 0.17 -0.58
C VAL A 110 -9.31 -0.25 -1.93
N VAL A 111 -10.14 -0.47 -2.94
CA VAL A 111 -9.67 -0.85 -4.30
C VAL A 111 -8.83 0.28 -4.91
N MET A 112 -9.23 1.54 -4.74
CA MET A 112 -8.47 2.70 -5.20
C MET A 112 -7.11 2.79 -4.49
N LEU A 113 -7.04 2.57 -3.17
CA LEU A 113 -5.77 2.54 -2.44
C LEU A 113 -4.84 1.42 -2.94
N ILE A 114 -5.37 0.24 -3.25
CA ILE A 114 -4.59 -0.86 -3.84
C ILE A 114 -4.03 -0.45 -5.22
N ALA A 115 -4.86 0.17 -6.06
CA ALA A 115 -4.44 0.68 -7.37
C ALA A 115 -3.34 1.74 -7.25
N LEU A 116 -3.42 2.66 -6.27
CA LEU A 116 -2.38 3.65 -5.99
C LEU A 116 -1.06 3.00 -5.52
N VAL A 117 -1.13 1.98 -4.66
CA VAL A 117 0.06 1.24 -4.22
C VAL A 117 0.73 0.54 -5.40
N LEU A 118 -0.05 -0.04 -6.31
CA LEU A 118 0.46 -0.67 -7.53
C LEU A 118 1.08 0.36 -8.48
N ALA A 119 0.42 1.50 -8.71
CA ALA A 119 0.95 2.60 -9.50
C ALA A 119 2.30 3.08 -8.95
N PHE A 120 2.37 3.34 -7.64
CA PHE A 120 3.61 3.71 -6.97
C PHE A 120 4.70 2.64 -7.15
N ARG A 121 4.38 1.36 -6.94
CA ARG A 121 5.33 0.25 -7.09
C ARG A 121 5.92 0.18 -8.50
N TYR A 122 5.08 0.31 -9.53
CA TYR A 122 5.53 0.27 -10.93
C TYR A 122 6.37 1.49 -11.29
N HIS A 123 5.99 2.68 -10.81
CA HIS A 123 6.80 3.89 -10.98
C HIS A 123 8.16 3.77 -10.28
N PHE A 124 8.19 3.17 -9.09
CA PHE A 124 9.42 2.96 -8.33
C PHE A 124 10.37 2.01 -9.06
N TRP A 125 9.87 0.91 -9.64
CA TRP A 125 10.68 0.02 -10.47
C TRP A 125 11.21 0.68 -11.73
N TYR A 126 10.38 1.50 -12.41
CA TYR A 126 10.84 2.33 -13.52
C TYR A 126 12.02 3.22 -13.10
N PHE A 127 11.91 3.88 -11.94
CA PHE A 127 12.95 4.76 -11.40
C PHE A 127 14.25 4.00 -11.09
N GLN A 128 14.18 2.82 -10.47
CA GLN A 128 15.36 1.99 -10.18
C GLN A 128 16.12 1.58 -11.44
N ILE A 129 15.39 1.19 -12.50
CA ILE A 129 16.00 0.84 -13.79
C ILE A 129 16.59 2.09 -14.46
N LYS A 130 15.89 3.23 -14.39
CA LYS A 130 16.37 4.50 -14.98
C LYS A 130 17.67 4.97 -14.37
N HIS A 131 17.77 4.95 -13.04
CA HIS A 131 18.96 5.40 -12.32
C HIS A 131 20.05 4.34 -12.21
N ARG A 132 19.85 3.12 -12.74
CA ARG A 132 20.77 1.98 -12.66
C ARG A 132 21.29 1.75 -11.22
N LYS A 133 20.45 1.98 -10.21
CA LYS A 133 20.78 1.83 -8.78
C LYS A 133 19.77 0.88 -8.13
N LEU A 134 20.24 -0.30 -7.73
CA LEU A 134 19.47 -1.25 -6.92
C LEU A 134 19.59 -0.82 -5.46
N GLY A 135 18.47 -0.44 -4.84
CA GLY A 135 18.43 -0.03 -3.42
C GLY A 135 18.25 1.46 -3.14
N CYS A 136 17.79 2.28 -4.11
CA CYS A 136 17.42 3.67 -3.84
C CYS A 136 16.41 3.78 -2.68
N THR A 137 16.62 4.76 -1.81
CA THR A 137 15.70 5.06 -0.72
C THR A 137 14.45 5.79 -1.24
N ILE A 138 13.33 5.70 -0.53
CA ILE A 138 12.10 6.44 -0.88
C ILE A 138 12.34 7.96 -0.87
N LYS A 139 13.23 8.45 0.00
CA LYS A 139 13.64 9.86 0.03
C LYS A 139 14.32 10.27 -1.28
N GLU A 140 15.27 9.47 -1.77
CA GLU A 140 15.93 9.73 -3.06
C GLU A 140 14.94 9.67 -4.23
N TRP A 141 14.05 8.68 -4.24
CA TRP A 141 13.00 8.58 -5.25
C TRP A 141 12.08 9.80 -5.26
N TYR A 142 11.66 10.31 -4.10
CA TYR A 142 10.79 11.48 -4.02
C TYR A 142 11.51 12.73 -4.51
N LYS A 143 12.76 12.93 -4.05
CA LYS A 143 13.60 14.09 -4.37
C LYS A 143 13.98 14.15 -5.84
N GLN A 144 14.45 13.04 -6.41
CA GLN A 144 14.95 13.00 -7.79
C GLN A 144 13.85 12.64 -8.81
N GLY A 145 12.90 11.77 -8.43
CA GLY A 145 11.87 11.26 -9.33
C GLY A 145 10.65 12.15 -9.47
N ILE A 146 10.19 12.78 -8.38
CA ILE A 146 9.03 13.69 -8.38
C ILE A 146 9.47 15.15 -8.38
N MET A 147 10.43 15.49 -7.53
CA MET A 147 10.85 16.89 -7.34
C MET A 147 11.89 17.36 -8.37
N GLY A 148 12.49 16.43 -9.12
CA GLY A 148 13.44 16.75 -10.20
C GLY A 148 14.73 17.40 -9.74
N GLU A 149 15.07 17.31 -8.45
CA GLU A 149 16.32 17.83 -7.92
C GLU A 149 17.49 17.03 -8.53
N LYS A 150 18.34 17.72 -9.31
CA LYS A 150 19.56 17.16 -9.86
C LYS A 150 20.58 16.94 -8.73
N GLU A 151 21.35 15.86 -8.83
CA GLU A 151 22.48 15.57 -7.92
C GLU A 151 23.44 16.75 -7.82
#